data_AF-A0A2J4Y0P8-F1
#
_entry.id   AF-A0A2J4Y0P8-F1
#
_cell.length_a   1.000
_cell.length_b   1.000
_cell.length_c   1.000
_cell.angle_alpha   90.00
_cell.angle_beta   90.00
_cell.angle_gamma   90.00
#
_symmetry.space_group_name_H-M   'P 1'
#
loop_
_entity.id
_entity.type
_entity.pdbx_description
1 polymer ?
#
loop_
_entity_poly.entity_id
_entity_poly.type
_entity_poly.pdbx_seq_one_letter_code
_entity_poly.pdbx_strand_id
1 'polypeptide(L)'
;TWVGALGSILLAMASPQAGMAALTGTLAGSQQGLISFTRQNEEEADRIGIQVLQRSGFDPQAMPAFMGKLLDESRYSTRPPEMLLTHPLPESRLADARNRANQMRPVVVQSSADFYLAKARTLGMYTSGDNKLGNDLLSSWEKGNIREQHAAQYGRALLAMGNNNYDLARKTLQPLLSAEPQNAWYLDLATDIDLGQKRATDAINRLKGARELRTNPVLQLNLANALLEGGQPGEAATILNRYTFNNKDDVNGWDLLAQAEAKLGNRDQELAARAEGMALVGRLDQAITLLSSASSQVK
;
A
#
# COMPACT_ATOMS: atom_id res chain seq x y z
N THR A 1 -26.33 -14.97 6.14
CA THR A 1 -25.55 -16.22 6.35
C THR A 1 -24.38 -15.92 7.27
N TRP A 2 -23.84 -16.91 7.99
CA TRP A 2 -22.62 -16.73 8.81
C TRP A 2 -21.42 -16.23 7.98
N VAL A 3 -21.35 -16.60 6.71
CA VAL A 3 -20.38 -16.07 5.73
C VAL A 3 -20.56 -14.56 5.51
N GLY A 4 -21.80 -14.08 5.38
CA GLY A 4 -22.10 -12.65 5.26
C GLY A 4 -21.81 -11.88 6.54
N ALA A 5 -22.09 -12.44 7.72
CA ALA A 5 -21.75 -11.81 9.00
C ALA A 5 -20.24 -11.71 9.24
N LEU A 6 -19.49 -12.76 8.91
CA LEU A 6 -18.01 -12.75 8.96
C LEU A 6 -17.43 -11.73 7.97
N GLY A 7 -17.96 -11.66 6.74
CA GLY A 7 -17.59 -10.65 5.76
C GLY A 7 -17.86 -9.22 6.25
N SER A 8 -19.01 -8.97 6.88
CA SER A 8 -19.34 -7.66 7.47
C SER A 8 -18.40 -7.27 8.61
N ILE A 9 -17.97 -8.22 9.45
CA ILE A 9 -17.01 -7.97 10.53
C ILE A 9 -15.62 -7.63 9.96
N LEU A 10 -15.14 -8.37 8.97
CA LEU A 10 -13.86 -8.09 8.31
C LEU A 10 -13.86 -6.74 7.59
N LEU A 11 -14.97 -6.39 6.92
CA LEU A 11 -15.15 -5.07 6.31
C LEU A 11 -15.19 -3.95 7.36
N ALA A 12 -15.79 -4.18 8.53
CA ALA A 12 -15.81 -3.22 9.63
C ALA A 12 -14.43 -2.99 10.24
N MET A 13 -13.60 -4.03 10.33
CA MET A 13 -12.20 -3.92 10.77
C MET A 13 -11.32 -3.19 9.74
N ALA A 14 -11.59 -3.37 8.44
CA ALA A 14 -10.85 -2.70 7.37
C ALA A 14 -11.31 -1.25 7.13
N SER A 15 -12.58 -0.95 7.36
CA SER A 15 -13.20 0.36 7.17
C SER A 15 -14.31 0.58 8.21
N PRO A 16 -14.07 1.41 9.24
CA PRO A 16 -15.08 1.68 10.28
C PRO A 16 -16.40 2.22 9.72
N GLN A 17 -16.34 3.03 8.65
CA GLN A 17 -17.52 3.64 8.03
C GLN A 17 -18.28 2.67 7.13
N ALA A 18 -17.61 1.81 6.36
CA ALA A 18 -18.27 0.81 5.51
C ALA A 18 -18.84 -0.35 6.34
N GLY A 19 -18.17 -0.72 7.44
CA GLY A 19 -18.66 -1.69 8.40
C GLY A 19 -20.00 -1.33 9.03
N MET A 20 -20.16 -0.07 9.44
CA MET A 20 -21.41 0.40 10.06
C MET A 20 -22.61 0.34 9.10
N ALA A 21 -22.41 0.60 7.80
CA ALA A 21 -23.45 0.47 6.77
C ALA A 21 -23.77 -1.00 6.43
N ALA A 22 -22.78 -1.90 6.49
CA ALA A 22 -23.00 -3.33 6.34
C ALA A 22 -23.71 -3.96 7.56
N LEU A 23 -23.43 -3.44 8.77
CA LEU A 23 -24.05 -3.86 10.02
C LEU A 23 -25.54 -3.49 10.08
N THR A 24 -25.95 -2.32 9.58
CA THR A 24 -27.38 -1.93 9.52
C THR A 24 -28.18 -2.80 8.57
N GLY A 25 -27.58 -3.30 7.48
CA GLY A 25 -28.23 -4.21 6.53
C GLY A 25 -28.28 -5.69 6.97
N THR A 26 -27.44 -6.11 7.92
CA THR A 26 -27.30 -7.54 8.29
C THR A 26 -27.62 -7.88 9.73
N LEU A 27 -27.43 -6.98 10.71
CA LEU A 27 -27.55 -7.30 12.14
C LEU A 27 -27.96 -6.06 12.98
N ALA A 28 -29.27 -5.84 13.14
CA ALA A 28 -29.81 -4.85 14.09
C ALA A 28 -29.65 -5.24 15.59
N GLY A 29 -28.67 -6.08 15.98
CA GLY A 29 -28.67 -6.66 17.33
C GLY A 29 -27.35 -7.15 17.94
N SER A 30 -26.18 -6.97 17.32
CA SER A 30 -24.94 -7.51 17.88
C SER A 30 -23.86 -6.45 18.07
N GLN A 31 -23.93 -5.70 19.19
CA GLN A 31 -22.76 -4.96 19.69
C GLN A 31 -21.62 -5.90 20.18
N GLN A 32 -21.87 -7.21 20.22
CA GLN A 32 -20.93 -8.25 20.69
C GLN A 32 -19.99 -8.81 19.59
N GLY A 33 -19.91 -8.17 18.42
CA GLY A 33 -19.38 -8.77 17.19
C GLY A 33 -17.88 -8.64 16.90
N LEU A 34 -17.03 -8.20 17.85
CA LEU A 34 -15.59 -8.23 17.62
C LEU A 34 -15.07 -9.66 17.83
N ILE A 35 -14.54 -10.27 16.77
CA ILE A 35 -13.85 -11.55 16.88
C ILE A 35 -12.56 -11.29 17.66
N SER A 36 -12.51 -11.80 18.89
CA SER A 36 -11.30 -11.81 19.71
C SER A 36 -10.71 -13.21 19.68
N PHE A 37 -9.40 -13.32 19.45
CA PHE A 37 -8.73 -14.61 19.46
C PHE A 37 -8.61 -15.13 20.90
N THR A 38 -8.70 -16.46 21.05
CA THR A 38 -8.46 -17.07 22.36
C THR A 38 -6.99 -16.89 22.75
N ARG A 39 -6.72 -16.87 24.05
CA ARG A 39 -5.34 -16.81 24.56
C ARG A 39 -4.45 -17.93 24.00
N GLN A 40 -5.00 -19.12 23.80
CA GLN A 40 -4.25 -20.25 23.22
C GLN A 40 -3.88 -20.00 21.75
N ASN A 41 -4.78 -19.41 20.96
CA ASN A 41 -4.50 -19.05 19.56
C ASN A 41 -3.36 -18.04 19.48
N GLU A 42 -3.41 -17.04 20.36
CA GLU A 42 -2.44 -15.97 20.49
C GLU A 42 -1.05 -16.47 20.92
N GLU A 43 -0.99 -17.35 21.93
CA GLU A 43 0.26 -17.97 22.39
C GLU A 43 0.91 -18.85 21.29
N GLU A 44 0.10 -19.58 20.52
CA GLU A 44 0.60 -20.38 19.41
C GLU A 44 1.05 -19.49 18.23
N ALA A 45 0.32 -18.41 17.94
CA ALA A 45 0.69 -17.42 16.94
C ALA A 45 2.04 -16.75 17.27
N ASP A 46 2.28 -16.34 18.51
CA ASP A 46 3.57 -15.77 18.94
C ASP A 46 4.69 -16.80 18.79
N ARG A 47 4.45 -18.04 19.23
CA ARG A 47 5.43 -19.13 19.19
C ARG A 47 5.86 -19.47 17.77
N ILE A 48 4.93 -19.56 16.84
CA ILE A 48 5.22 -19.83 15.43
C ILE A 48 5.81 -18.58 14.78
N GLY A 49 5.21 -17.42 15.04
CA GLY A 49 5.58 -16.13 14.46
C GLY A 49 7.03 -15.75 14.73
N ILE A 50 7.52 -15.93 15.96
CA ILE A 50 8.91 -15.58 16.30
C ILE A 50 9.93 -16.49 15.61
N GLN A 51 9.57 -17.77 15.39
CA GLN A 51 10.42 -18.69 14.62
C GLN A 51 10.46 -18.30 13.15
N VAL A 52 9.32 -17.91 12.57
CA VAL A 52 9.26 -17.43 11.18
C VAL A 52 10.04 -16.13 11.04
N LEU A 53 9.92 -15.20 11.98
CA LEU A 53 10.67 -13.94 12.03
C LEU A 53 12.18 -14.20 11.99
N GLN A 54 12.68 -15.11 12.82
CA GLN A 54 14.08 -15.50 12.84
C GLN A 54 14.53 -16.18 11.53
N ARG A 55 13.75 -17.14 11.02
CA ARG A 55 14.09 -17.88 9.78
C ARG A 55 14.15 -16.96 8.55
N SER A 56 13.36 -15.89 8.55
CA SER A 56 13.37 -14.85 7.52
C SER A 56 14.54 -13.86 7.68
N GLY A 57 15.38 -14.02 8.71
CA GLY A 57 16.55 -13.18 8.96
C GLY A 57 16.25 -11.88 9.71
N PHE A 58 15.08 -11.75 10.34
CA PHE A 58 14.76 -10.59 11.20
C PHE A 58 15.18 -10.83 12.66
N ASP A 59 15.30 -9.75 13.42
CA ASP A 59 15.62 -9.80 14.85
C ASP A 59 14.45 -10.40 15.67
N PRO A 60 14.64 -11.55 16.34
CA PRO A 60 13.61 -12.13 17.21
C PRO A 60 13.19 -11.21 18.36
N GLN A 61 14.07 -10.31 18.82
CA GLN A 61 13.78 -9.36 19.89
C GLN A 61 12.82 -8.24 19.44
N ALA A 62 12.64 -8.05 18.13
CA ALA A 62 11.70 -7.05 17.61
C ALA A 62 10.24 -7.37 17.98
N MET A 63 9.87 -8.64 18.10
CA MET A 63 8.52 -9.05 18.51
C MET A 63 8.18 -8.60 19.94
N PRO A 64 8.90 -9.01 21.00
CA PRO A 64 8.62 -8.56 22.36
C PRO A 64 8.85 -7.05 22.54
N ALA A 65 9.75 -6.42 21.78
CA ALA A 65 9.91 -4.97 21.78
C ALA A 65 8.66 -4.25 21.26
N PHE A 66 8.08 -4.74 20.16
CA PHE A 66 6.83 -4.19 19.61
C PHE A 66 5.64 -4.43 20.54
N MET A 67 5.51 -5.64 21.11
CA MET A 67 4.49 -5.94 22.12
C MET A 67 4.62 -5.02 23.35
N GLY A 68 5.84 -4.79 23.83
CA GLY A 68 6.11 -3.85 24.91
C GLY A 68 5.65 -2.44 24.58
N LYS A 69 5.97 -1.95 23.37
CA LYS A 69 5.54 -0.63 22.90
C LYS A 69 4.01 -0.47 22.90
N LEU A 70 3.27 -1.49 22.47
CA LEU A 70 1.80 -1.47 22.48
C LEU A 70 1.23 -1.44 23.90
N LEU A 71 1.84 -2.22 24.80
CA LEU A 71 1.44 -2.23 26.21
C LEU A 71 1.70 -0.87 26.86
N ASP A 72 2.86 -0.26 26.60
CA ASP A 72 3.20 1.07 27.10
C ASP A 72 2.20 2.11 26.59
N GLU A 73 1.90 2.11 25.29
CA GLU A 73 0.89 3.00 24.69
C GLU A 73 -0.50 2.81 25.33
N SER A 74 -0.90 1.56 25.58
CA SER A 74 -2.18 1.25 26.21
C SER A 74 -2.31 1.74 27.66
N ARG A 75 -1.18 1.92 28.37
CA ARG A 75 -1.17 2.46 29.75
C ARG A 75 -1.39 3.97 29.78
N TYR A 76 -0.93 4.68 28.75
CA TYR A 76 -0.96 6.14 28.68
C TYR A 76 -2.10 6.71 27.83
N SER A 77 -2.82 5.85 27.09
CA SER A 77 -3.98 6.24 26.27
C SER A 77 -5.31 5.83 26.90
N THR A 78 -6.30 6.72 26.84
CA THR A 78 -7.69 6.44 27.24
C THR A 78 -8.36 5.39 26.34
N ARG A 79 -7.83 5.18 25.13
CA ARG A 79 -8.30 4.15 24.19
C ARG A 79 -7.15 3.23 23.86
N PRO A 80 -7.22 1.92 24.21
CA PRO A 80 -6.15 0.99 23.84
C PRO A 80 -6.07 0.88 22.31
N PRO A 81 -4.88 0.59 21.76
CA PRO A 81 -4.73 0.31 20.33
C PRO A 81 -5.74 -0.75 19.87
N GLU A 82 -6.42 -0.52 18.74
CA GLU A 82 -7.48 -1.41 18.24
C GLU A 82 -7.00 -2.86 18.07
N MET A 83 -5.73 -3.05 17.73
CA MET A 83 -5.12 -4.39 17.62
C MET A 83 -5.19 -5.18 18.94
N LEU A 84 -5.18 -4.52 20.10
CA LEU A 84 -5.32 -5.19 21.40
C LEU A 84 -6.75 -5.64 21.70
N LEU A 85 -7.75 -5.13 20.96
CA LEU A 85 -9.15 -5.56 21.10
C LEU A 85 -9.35 -6.95 20.49
N THR A 86 -8.71 -7.23 19.35
CA THR A 86 -8.78 -8.53 18.67
C THR A 86 -7.67 -9.48 19.12
N HIS A 87 -6.50 -8.96 19.51
CA HIS A 87 -5.34 -9.70 20.01
C HIS A 87 -4.98 -9.26 21.45
N PRO A 88 -5.67 -9.78 22.48
CA PRO A 88 -5.40 -9.42 23.86
C PRO A 88 -3.94 -9.71 24.27
N LEU A 89 -3.32 -8.75 24.94
CA LEU A 89 -1.90 -8.79 25.31
C LEU A 89 -1.69 -8.73 26.84
N PRO A 90 -2.00 -9.82 27.58
CA PRO A 90 -1.65 -9.89 28.99
C PRO A 90 -0.13 -9.91 29.19
N GLU A 91 0.34 -9.45 30.36
CA GLU A 91 1.77 -9.42 30.68
C GLU A 91 2.46 -10.79 30.56
N SER A 92 1.71 -11.88 30.80
CA SER A 92 2.20 -13.25 30.62
C SER A 92 2.61 -13.56 29.17
N ARG A 93 1.92 -13.01 28.16
CA ARG A 93 2.29 -13.18 26.75
C ARG A 93 3.59 -12.43 26.41
N LEU A 94 3.72 -11.21 26.90
CA LEU A 94 4.96 -10.44 26.74
C LEU A 94 6.15 -11.16 27.42
N ALA A 95 5.94 -11.74 28.59
CA ALA A 95 6.96 -12.52 29.29
C ALA A 95 7.35 -13.79 28.51
N ASP A 96 6.38 -14.54 27.97
CA ASP A 96 6.66 -15.71 27.12
C ASP A 96 7.42 -15.32 25.84
N ALA A 97 6.98 -14.26 25.15
CA ALA A 97 7.65 -13.75 23.96
C ALA A 97 9.11 -13.34 24.25
N ARG A 98 9.37 -12.65 25.37
CA ARG A 98 10.74 -12.31 25.82
C ARG A 98 11.56 -13.56 26.11
N ASN A 99 11.01 -14.53 26.83
CA ASN A 99 11.70 -15.78 27.16
C ASN A 99 12.11 -16.54 25.89
N ARG A 100 11.22 -16.63 24.90
CA ARG A 100 11.52 -17.26 23.60
C ARG A 100 12.59 -16.51 22.84
N ALA A 101 12.46 -15.19 22.70
CA ALA A 101 13.44 -14.37 21.99
C ALA A 101 14.85 -14.50 22.61
N ASN A 102 14.95 -14.58 23.94
CA ASN A 102 16.21 -14.74 24.67
C ASN A 102 16.87 -16.12 24.47
N GLN A 103 16.10 -17.15 24.16
CA GLN A 103 16.61 -18.49 23.84
C GLN A 103 17.13 -18.58 22.40
N MET A 104 16.79 -17.60 21.55
CA MET A 104 17.24 -17.53 20.18
C MET A 104 18.59 -16.82 20.08
N ARG A 105 19.35 -17.14 19.04
CA ARG A 105 20.60 -16.43 18.74
C ARG A 105 20.28 -14.96 18.43
N PRO A 106 21.00 -13.99 19.05
CA PRO A 106 20.84 -12.58 18.71
C PRO A 106 21.13 -12.35 17.23
N VAL A 107 20.25 -11.60 16.56
CA VAL A 107 20.42 -11.20 15.17
C VAL A 107 20.34 -9.68 15.11
N VAL A 108 21.47 -9.03 14.81
CA VAL A 108 21.49 -7.58 14.58
C VAL A 108 21.28 -7.35 13.09
N VAL A 109 20.07 -6.94 12.72
CA VAL A 109 19.73 -6.57 11.34
C VAL A 109 19.36 -5.10 11.24
N GLN A 110 19.75 -4.49 10.14
CA GLN A 110 19.29 -3.16 9.77
C GLN A 110 18.12 -3.29 8.80
N SER A 111 17.06 -2.53 9.03
CA SER A 111 15.91 -2.47 8.11
C SER A 111 16.35 -2.09 6.69
N SER A 112 15.67 -2.65 5.68
CA SER A 112 15.91 -2.30 4.28
C SER A 112 15.59 -0.83 4.01
N ALA A 113 16.17 -0.27 2.94
CA ALA A 113 15.79 1.07 2.49
C ALA A 113 14.29 1.11 2.15
N ASP A 114 13.76 0.05 1.52
CA ASP A 114 12.34 -0.09 1.17
C ASP A 114 11.41 0.06 2.38
N PHE A 115 11.79 -0.46 3.56
CA PHE A 115 10.98 -0.27 4.77
C PHE A 115 10.81 1.21 5.11
N TYR A 116 11.89 1.98 5.07
CA TYR A 116 11.85 3.40 5.40
C TYR A 116 11.14 4.22 4.31
N LEU A 117 11.35 3.89 3.02
CA LEU A 117 10.66 4.53 1.89
C LEU A 117 9.17 4.24 1.89
N ALA A 118 8.77 2.98 2.15
CA ALA A 118 7.37 2.60 2.31
C ALA A 118 6.73 3.36 3.48
N LYS A 119 7.40 3.40 4.65
CA LYS A 119 6.91 4.15 5.81
C LYS A 119 6.77 5.64 5.53
N ALA A 120 7.73 6.24 4.82
CA ALA A 120 7.64 7.64 4.38
C ALA A 120 6.44 7.86 3.44
N ARG A 121 6.24 6.97 2.45
CA ARG A 121 5.13 7.07 1.48
C ARG A 121 3.78 6.89 2.15
N THR A 122 3.63 5.89 3.03
CA THR A 122 2.40 5.64 3.79
C THR A 122 2.02 6.86 4.62
N LEU A 123 2.96 7.38 5.42
CA LEU A 123 2.70 8.52 6.31
C LEU A 123 2.59 9.86 5.55
N GLY A 124 3.18 9.98 4.36
CA GLY A 124 3.20 11.21 3.58
C GLY A 124 2.06 11.35 2.59
N MET A 125 1.62 10.26 1.95
CA MET A 125 0.57 10.27 0.92
C MET A 125 -0.78 9.79 1.42
N TYR A 126 -0.82 8.86 2.37
CA TYR A 126 -2.06 8.25 2.87
C TYR A 126 -2.36 8.72 4.29
N THR A 127 -2.31 10.04 4.49
CA THR A 127 -2.52 10.65 5.81
C THR A 127 -3.95 10.43 6.28
N SER A 128 -4.12 9.82 7.44
CA SER A 128 -5.43 9.65 8.09
C SER A 128 -5.28 9.83 9.59
N GLY A 129 -6.05 10.76 10.16
CA GLY A 129 -5.95 11.10 11.60
C GLY A 129 -4.53 11.50 12.00
N ASP A 130 -3.96 10.74 12.94
CA ASP A 130 -2.62 10.94 13.49
C ASP A 130 -1.50 10.30 12.63
N ASN A 131 -1.84 9.49 11.62
CA ASN A 131 -0.86 8.90 10.70
C ASN A 131 -0.37 9.96 9.71
N LYS A 132 0.62 10.75 10.13
CA LYS A 132 1.22 11.81 9.32
C LYS A 132 2.74 11.75 9.36
N LEU A 133 3.36 12.08 8.23
CA LEU A 133 4.81 12.23 8.14
C LEU A 133 5.20 13.56 8.78
N GLY A 134 5.46 13.53 10.08
CA GLY A 134 5.82 14.71 10.87
C GLY A 134 7.29 15.12 10.72
N ASN A 135 7.56 16.41 10.96
CA ASN A 135 8.92 16.97 10.93
C ASN A 135 9.85 16.31 11.95
N ASP A 136 9.33 15.86 13.10
CA ASP A 136 10.14 15.21 14.14
C ASP A 136 10.69 13.86 13.66
N LEU A 137 9.88 13.06 12.97
CA LEU A 137 10.31 11.79 12.40
C LEU A 137 11.37 12.01 11.33
N LEU A 138 11.14 12.96 10.42
CA LEU A 138 12.11 13.30 9.38
C LEU A 138 13.43 13.82 9.97
N SER A 139 13.36 14.69 10.98
CA SER A 139 14.53 15.23 11.67
C SER A 139 15.30 14.16 12.45
N SER A 140 14.60 13.15 12.97
CA SER A 140 15.23 11.98 13.60
C SER A 140 15.95 11.13 12.55
N TRP A 141 15.34 10.87 11.40
CA TRP A 141 15.93 10.09 10.32
C TRP A 141 17.12 10.78 9.66
N GLU A 142 17.14 12.11 9.59
CA GLU A 142 18.29 12.90 9.12
C GLU A 142 19.55 12.71 9.96
N LYS A 143 19.39 12.37 11.24
CA LYS A 143 20.51 12.09 12.16
C LYS A 143 20.83 10.59 12.23
N GLY A 144 20.08 9.77 11.51
CA GLY A 144 20.17 8.33 11.50
C GLY A 144 21.21 7.78 10.52
N ASN A 145 21.06 6.52 10.16
CA ASN A 145 21.90 5.86 9.15
C ASN A 145 21.57 6.36 7.73
N ILE A 146 22.38 6.00 6.73
CA ILE A 146 22.21 6.49 5.35
C ILE A 146 20.85 6.18 4.74
N ARG A 147 20.24 5.03 5.07
CA ARG A 147 18.91 4.63 4.56
C ARG A 147 17.82 5.51 5.14
N GLU A 148 17.95 5.86 6.43
CA GLU A 148 17.06 6.80 7.11
C GLU A 148 17.19 8.21 6.51
N GLN A 149 18.42 8.68 6.28
CA GLN A 149 18.67 9.98 5.66
C GLN A 149 18.06 10.05 4.25
N HIS A 150 18.26 9.02 3.42
CA HIS A 150 17.65 8.94 2.10
C HIS A 150 16.12 8.92 2.17
N ALA A 151 15.54 8.17 3.11
CA ALA A 151 14.09 8.13 3.30
C ALA A 151 13.52 9.45 3.82
N ALA A 152 14.27 10.20 4.66
CA ALA A 152 13.88 11.53 5.10
C ALA A 152 13.84 12.51 3.93
N GLN A 153 14.88 12.51 3.10
CA GLN A 153 14.93 13.33 1.88
C GLN A 153 13.82 12.97 0.89
N TYR A 154 13.58 11.67 0.67
CA TYR A 154 12.45 11.17 -0.12
C TYR A 154 11.10 11.63 0.46
N GLY A 155 10.91 11.51 1.78
CA GLY A 155 9.73 11.99 2.49
C GLY A 155 9.49 13.49 2.34
N ARG A 156 10.54 14.31 2.39
CA ARG A 156 10.45 15.75 2.12
C ARG A 156 10.04 16.04 0.67
N ALA A 157 10.57 15.29 -0.29
CA ALA A 157 10.17 15.41 -1.69
C ALA A 157 8.69 15.04 -1.90
N LEU A 158 8.21 13.97 -1.24
CA LEU A 158 6.79 13.58 -1.23
C LEU A 158 5.89 14.69 -0.69
N LEU A 159 6.24 15.28 0.46
CA LEU A 159 5.47 16.38 1.06
C LEU A 159 5.47 17.62 0.17
N ALA A 160 6.61 17.95 -0.47
CA ALA A 160 6.68 19.05 -1.42
C ALA A 160 5.79 18.79 -2.65
N MET A 161 5.79 17.56 -3.18
CA MET A 161 4.93 17.15 -4.29
C MET A 161 3.45 17.23 -3.91
N GLY A 162 3.06 16.70 -2.74
CA GLY A 162 1.68 16.78 -2.23
C GLY A 162 1.18 18.21 -2.00
N ASN A 163 2.09 19.16 -1.76
CA ASN A 163 1.79 20.60 -1.68
C ASN A 163 1.85 21.32 -3.04
N ASN A 164 1.93 20.60 -4.15
CA ASN A 164 2.11 21.11 -5.52
C ASN A 164 3.38 21.96 -5.73
N ASN A 165 4.36 21.89 -4.81
CA ASN A 165 5.64 22.57 -4.97
C ASN A 165 6.62 21.66 -5.73
N TYR A 166 6.31 21.47 -7.02
CA TYR A 166 7.03 20.52 -7.88
C TYR A 166 8.51 20.87 -8.09
N ASP A 167 8.86 22.16 -8.10
CA ASP A 167 10.27 22.58 -8.23
C ASP A 167 11.09 22.20 -7.00
N LEU A 168 10.53 22.41 -5.80
CA LEU A 168 11.16 21.96 -4.55
C LEU A 168 11.22 20.43 -4.48
N ALA A 169 10.14 19.75 -4.86
CA ALA A 169 10.10 18.29 -4.88
C ALA A 169 11.18 17.71 -5.80
N ARG A 170 11.30 18.23 -7.02
CA ARG A 170 12.35 17.86 -7.98
C ARG A 170 13.73 18.11 -7.41
N LYS A 171 13.99 19.31 -6.90
CA LYS A 171 15.29 19.67 -6.33
C LYS A 171 15.67 18.77 -5.16
N THR A 172 14.69 18.39 -4.34
CA THR A 172 14.88 17.53 -3.17
C THR A 172 15.11 16.08 -3.57
N LEU A 173 14.41 15.56 -4.57
CA LEU A 173 14.56 14.18 -5.05
C LEU A 173 15.83 13.98 -5.90
N GLN A 174 16.29 15.01 -6.61
CA GLN A 174 17.34 14.89 -7.62
C GLN A 174 18.63 14.20 -7.13
N PRO A 175 19.17 14.49 -5.92
CA PRO A 175 20.37 13.80 -5.44
C PRO A 175 20.16 12.29 -5.26
N LEU A 176 18.97 11.86 -4.80
CA LEU A 176 18.64 10.45 -4.62
C LEU A 176 18.50 9.76 -5.98
N LEU A 177 17.81 10.39 -6.92
CA LEU A 177 17.64 9.85 -8.27
C LEU A 177 18.98 9.80 -9.05
N SER A 178 19.88 10.75 -8.83
CA SER A 178 21.22 10.72 -9.42
C SER A 178 22.09 9.60 -8.83
N ALA A 179 21.96 9.33 -7.53
CA ALA A 179 22.71 8.27 -6.85
C ALA A 179 22.19 6.86 -7.22
N GLU A 180 20.88 6.70 -7.30
CA GLU A 180 20.22 5.43 -7.63
C GLU A 180 19.19 5.62 -8.76
N PRO A 181 19.64 5.80 -10.03
CA PRO A 181 18.76 6.14 -11.15
C PRO A 181 17.79 5.03 -11.57
N GLN A 182 17.93 3.84 -11.00
CA GLN A 182 17.10 2.66 -11.27
C GLN A 182 16.19 2.29 -10.09
N ASN A 183 16.21 3.06 -9.01
CA ASN A 183 15.37 2.81 -7.84
C ASN A 183 13.91 3.13 -8.16
N ALA A 184 13.03 2.12 -8.05
CA ALA A 184 11.63 2.24 -8.45
C ALA A 184 10.87 3.31 -7.64
N TRP A 185 11.18 3.50 -6.36
CA TRP A 185 10.55 4.54 -5.52
C TRP A 185 10.88 5.95 -6.03
N TYR A 186 12.12 6.17 -6.47
CA TYR A 186 12.56 7.46 -6.97
C TYR A 186 12.05 7.73 -8.38
N LEU A 187 12.01 6.69 -9.23
CA LEU A 187 11.43 6.78 -10.58
C LEU A 187 9.93 7.08 -10.54
N ASP A 188 9.20 6.42 -9.65
CA ASP A 188 7.78 6.65 -9.39
C ASP A 188 7.52 8.11 -8.97
N LEU A 189 8.18 8.59 -7.91
CA LEU A 189 7.98 9.98 -7.46
C LEU A 189 8.44 11.01 -8.50
N ALA A 190 9.52 10.74 -9.24
CA ALA A 190 9.96 11.62 -10.32
C ALA A 190 8.93 11.69 -11.47
N THR A 191 8.20 10.61 -11.71
CA THR A 191 7.10 10.56 -12.68
C THR A 191 5.96 11.46 -12.22
N ASP A 192 5.50 11.33 -10.98
CA ASP A 192 4.45 12.20 -10.43
C ASP A 192 4.81 13.70 -10.51
N ILE A 193 6.07 14.04 -10.17
CA ILE A 193 6.57 15.41 -10.25
C ILE A 193 6.56 15.94 -11.69
N ASP A 194 7.00 15.14 -12.66
CA ASP A 194 6.99 15.52 -14.08
C ASP A 194 5.57 15.71 -14.61
N LEU A 195 4.66 14.79 -14.29
CA LEU A 195 3.26 14.87 -14.73
C LEU A 195 2.56 16.10 -14.12
N GLY A 196 2.81 16.41 -12.85
CA GLY A 196 2.31 17.63 -12.21
C GLY A 196 2.79 18.93 -12.87
N GLN A 197 3.96 18.90 -13.51
CA GLN A 197 4.50 20.03 -14.29
C GLN A 197 4.18 19.96 -15.80
N LYS A 198 3.30 19.06 -16.23
CA LYS A 198 2.97 18.79 -17.64
C LYS A 198 4.18 18.39 -18.50
N ARG A 199 5.17 17.74 -17.88
CA ARG A 199 6.40 17.24 -18.52
C ARG A 199 6.33 15.74 -18.80
N ALA A 200 5.21 15.28 -19.38
CA ALA A 200 5.00 13.86 -19.64
C ALA A 200 6.10 13.23 -20.52
N THR A 201 6.63 13.98 -21.49
CA THR A 201 7.73 13.50 -22.35
C THR A 201 9.00 13.17 -21.54
N ASP A 202 9.34 13.97 -20.53
CA ASP A 202 10.51 13.72 -19.68
C ASP A 202 10.31 12.44 -18.84
N ALA A 203 9.10 12.25 -18.30
CA ALA A 203 8.73 11.06 -17.54
C ALA A 203 8.80 9.79 -18.40
N ILE A 204 8.21 9.82 -19.60
CA ILE A 204 8.21 8.70 -20.55
C ILE A 204 9.65 8.32 -20.92
N ASN A 205 10.49 9.30 -21.24
CA ASN A 205 11.88 9.05 -21.62
C ASN A 205 12.67 8.43 -20.46
N ARG A 206 12.47 8.90 -19.23
CA ARG A 206 13.11 8.32 -18.03
C ARG A 206 12.69 6.87 -17.82
N LEU A 207 11.39 6.59 -17.86
CA LEU A 207 10.84 5.25 -17.62
C LEU A 207 11.21 4.26 -18.73
N LYS A 208 11.23 4.69 -20.00
CA LYS A 208 11.73 3.86 -21.12
C LYS A 208 13.21 3.46 -20.94
N GLY A 209 13.99 4.25 -20.20
CA GLY A 209 15.37 3.94 -19.82
C GLY A 209 15.55 3.06 -18.58
N ALA A 210 14.46 2.65 -17.90
CA ALA A 210 14.55 1.83 -16.69
C ALA A 210 14.81 0.35 -17.01
N ARG A 211 15.83 -0.24 -16.37
CA ARG A 211 16.30 -1.61 -16.61
C ARG A 211 15.23 -2.66 -16.33
N GLU A 212 14.44 -2.44 -15.28
CA GLU A 212 13.41 -3.39 -14.83
C GLU A 212 12.02 -3.10 -15.38
N LEU A 213 11.88 -2.21 -16.37
CA LEU A 213 10.57 -1.85 -16.94
C LEU A 213 9.74 -3.07 -17.37
N ARG A 214 10.38 -4.14 -17.86
CA ARG A 214 9.69 -5.36 -18.32
C ARG A 214 9.22 -6.29 -17.19
N THR A 215 9.81 -6.17 -16.00
CA THR A 215 9.58 -7.10 -14.88
C THR A 215 8.96 -6.43 -13.66
N ASN A 216 9.07 -5.11 -13.54
CA ASN A 216 8.57 -4.35 -12.40
C ASN A 216 7.20 -3.72 -12.73
N PRO A 217 6.11 -4.19 -12.09
CA PRO A 217 4.75 -3.70 -12.38
C PRO A 217 4.56 -2.22 -12.07
N VAL A 218 5.24 -1.68 -11.05
CA VAL A 218 5.18 -0.26 -10.68
C VAL A 218 5.64 0.62 -11.84
N LEU A 219 6.74 0.23 -12.49
CA LEU A 219 7.29 0.98 -13.63
C LEU A 219 6.41 0.86 -14.87
N GLN A 220 5.74 -0.28 -15.07
CA GLN A 220 4.80 -0.48 -16.18
C GLN A 220 3.58 0.43 -16.05
N LEU A 221 2.98 0.48 -14.86
CA LEU A 221 1.85 1.35 -14.58
C LEU A 221 2.24 2.84 -14.66
N ASN A 222 3.39 3.22 -14.09
CA ASN A 222 3.89 4.59 -14.20
C ASN A 222 4.09 5.00 -15.66
N LEU A 223 4.65 4.12 -16.51
CA LEU A 223 4.86 4.42 -17.92
C LEU A 223 3.52 4.53 -18.66
N ALA A 224 2.58 3.62 -18.41
CA ALA A 224 1.26 3.66 -19.01
C ALA A 224 0.51 4.95 -18.64
N ASN A 225 0.55 5.35 -17.37
CA ASN A 225 -0.03 6.61 -16.90
C ASN A 225 0.65 7.82 -17.57
N ALA A 226 1.98 7.85 -17.63
CA ALA A 226 2.72 8.93 -18.28
C ALA A 226 2.42 9.04 -19.78
N LEU A 227 2.22 7.90 -20.48
CA LEU A 227 1.78 7.87 -21.87
C LEU A 227 0.36 8.41 -22.03
N LEU A 228 -0.56 8.09 -21.12
CA LEU A 228 -1.93 8.63 -21.13
C LEU A 228 -1.98 10.15 -20.95
N GLU A 229 -1.21 10.66 -20.01
CA GLU A 229 -1.07 12.11 -19.76
C GLU A 229 -0.29 12.81 -20.88
N GLY A 230 0.63 12.10 -21.53
CA GLY A 230 1.38 12.55 -22.70
C GLY A 230 0.60 12.48 -24.02
N GLY A 231 -0.68 12.10 -24.01
CA GLY A 231 -1.51 12.02 -25.21
C GLY A 231 -1.18 10.85 -26.14
N GLN A 232 -0.57 9.78 -25.62
CA GLN A 232 -0.20 8.55 -26.34
C GLN A 232 -1.02 7.33 -25.85
N PRO A 233 -2.36 7.36 -25.91
CA PRO A 233 -3.20 6.30 -25.35
C PRO A 233 -3.03 4.94 -26.04
N GLY A 234 -2.61 4.90 -27.31
CA GLY A 234 -2.35 3.64 -28.03
C GLY A 234 -1.14 2.86 -27.49
N GLU A 235 -0.05 3.57 -27.16
CA GLU A 235 1.10 2.95 -26.50
C GLU A 235 0.73 2.50 -25.08
N ALA A 236 -0.05 3.30 -24.35
CA ALA A 236 -0.54 2.95 -23.02
C ALA A 236 -1.40 1.66 -23.06
N ALA A 237 -2.39 1.59 -23.96
CA ALA A 237 -3.25 0.42 -24.14
C ALA A 237 -2.42 -0.84 -24.47
N THR A 238 -1.37 -0.73 -25.28
CA THR A 238 -0.49 -1.88 -25.60
C THR A 238 0.20 -2.44 -24.36
N ILE A 239 0.70 -1.56 -23.48
CA ILE A 239 1.32 -1.96 -22.21
C ILE A 239 0.26 -2.57 -21.28
N LEU A 240 -0.88 -1.90 -21.14
CA LEU A 240 -1.93 -2.24 -20.19
C LEU A 240 -2.64 -3.56 -20.54
N ASN A 241 -2.85 -3.86 -21.83
CA ASN A 241 -3.38 -5.15 -22.26
C ASN A 241 -2.50 -6.33 -21.83
N ARG A 242 -1.17 -6.19 -21.92
CA ARG A 242 -0.24 -7.20 -21.40
C ARG A 242 -0.23 -7.22 -19.87
N TYR A 243 -0.30 -6.04 -19.26
CA TYR A 243 -0.28 -5.88 -17.81
C TYR A 243 -1.46 -6.59 -17.15
N THR A 244 -2.69 -6.31 -17.59
CA THR A 244 -3.92 -6.86 -17.02
C THR A 244 -4.03 -8.37 -17.26
N PHE A 245 -3.50 -8.88 -18.36
CA PHE A 245 -3.39 -10.32 -18.59
C PHE A 245 -2.51 -11.03 -17.54
N ASN A 246 -1.37 -10.41 -17.18
CA ASN A 246 -0.44 -10.98 -16.20
C ASN A 246 -0.84 -10.69 -14.74
N ASN A 247 -1.51 -9.56 -14.50
CA ASN A 247 -1.87 -9.03 -13.18
C ASN A 247 -3.39 -8.83 -13.07
N LYS A 248 -4.15 -9.92 -13.25
CA LYS A 248 -5.61 -9.90 -13.38
C LYS A 248 -6.34 -9.29 -12.18
N ASP A 249 -5.72 -9.36 -11.01
CA ASP A 249 -6.31 -8.92 -9.73
C ASP A 249 -5.94 -7.46 -9.38
N ASP A 250 -5.17 -6.77 -10.22
CA ASP A 250 -4.77 -5.38 -9.99
C ASP A 250 -5.74 -4.40 -10.64
N VAL A 251 -6.54 -3.74 -9.79
CA VAL A 251 -7.55 -2.75 -10.19
C VAL A 251 -6.92 -1.56 -10.94
N ASN A 252 -5.68 -1.16 -10.60
CA ASN A 252 -5.04 -0.01 -11.24
C ASN A 252 -4.78 -0.25 -12.74
N GLY A 253 -4.41 -1.47 -13.09
CA GLY A 253 -4.20 -1.86 -14.49
C GLY A 253 -5.49 -1.78 -15.30
N TRP A 254 -6.59 -2.28 -14.75
CA TRP A 254 -7.90 -2.24 -15.39
C TRP A 254 -8.46 -0.82 -15.51
N ASP A 255 -8.29 0.02 -14.49
CA ASP A 255 -8.74 1.41 -14.53
C ASP A 255 -7.98 2.22 -15.59
N LEU A 256 -6.64 2.12 -15.62
CA LEU A 256 -5.83 2.78 -16.65
C LEU A 256 -6.14 2.23 -18.05
N LEU A 257 -6.43 0.93 -18.19
CA LEU A 257 -6.82 0.35 -19.49
C LEU A 257 -8.15 0.95 -19.96
N ALA A 258 -9.15 1.04 -19.08
CA ALA A 258 -10.41 1.69 -19.40
C ALA A 258 -10.21 3.16 -19.83
N GLN A 259 -9.34 3.90 -19.14
CA GLN A 259 -9.01 5.28 -19.53
C GLN A 259 -8.32 5.34 -20.91
N ALA A 260 -7.42 4.41 -21.20
CA ALA A 260 -6.74 4.32 -22.49
C ALA A 260 -7.73 4.04 -23.63
N GLU A 261 -8.57 3.02 -23.48
CA GLU A 261 -9.57 2.65 -24.49
C GLU A 261 -10.63 3.75 -24.67
N ALA A 262 -11.01 4.45 -23.60
CA ALA A 262 -11.88 5.63 -23.68
C ALA A 262 -11.27 6.75 -24.52
N LYS A 263 -9.98 7.05 -24.34
CA LYS A 263 -9.26 8.07 -25.15
C LYS A 263 -9.08 7.64 -26.61
N LEU A 264 -9.06 6.34 -26.89
CA LEU A 264 -9.01 5.77 -28.25
C LEU A 264 -10.38 5.71 -28.94
N GLY A 265 -11.47 5.82 -28.18
CA GLY A 265 -12.84 5.65 -28.69
C GLY A 265 -13.27 4.17 -28.81
N ASN A 266 -12.53 3.24 -28.24
CA ASN A 266 -12.82 1.80 -28.26
C ASN A 266 -13.82 1.46 -27.14
N ARG A 267 -15.09 1.79 -27.37
CA ARG A 267 -16.11 1.77 -26.31
C ARG A 267 -16.40 0.38 -25.72
N ASP A 268 -16.39 -0.65 -26.55
CA ASP A 268 -16.57 -2.04 -26.14
C ASP A 268 -15.43 -2.50 -25.21
N GLN A 269 -14.18 -2.21 -25.57
CA GLN A 269 -12.99 -2.55 -24.77
C GLN A 269 -12.94 -1.73 -23.48
N GLU A 270 -13.31 -0.45 -23.50
CA GLU A 270 -13.47 0.36 -22.30
C GLU A 270 -14.48 -0.27 -21.33
N LEU A 271 -15.66 -0.65 -21.83
CA LEU A 271 -16.71 -1.25 -21.01
C LEU A 271 -16.27 -2.59 -20.41
N ALA A 272 -15.55 -3.42 -21.18
CA ALA A 272 -14.96 -4.66 -20.67
C ALA A 272 -13.93 -4.40 -19.56
N ALA A 273 -13.01 -3.45 -19.75
CA ALA A 273 -12.01 -3.10 -18.74
C ALA A 273 -12.64 -2.54 -17.45
N ARG A 274 -13.68 -1.70 -17.57
CA ARG A 274 -14.46 -1.22 -16.41
C ARG A 274 -15.20 -2.36 -15.69
N ALA A 275 -15.68 -3.35 -16.43
CA ALA A 275 -16.38 -4.49 -15.85
C ALA A 275 -15.46 -5.30 -14.94
N GLU A 276 -14.21 -5.54 -15.35
CA GLU A 276 -13.21 -6.23 -14.53
C GLU A 276 -12.92 -5.47 -13.24
N GLY A 277 -12.75 -4.14 -13.31
CA GLY A 277 -12.62 -3.30 -12.12
C GLY A 277 -13.81 -3.44 -11.15
N MET A 278 -15.04 -3.49 -11.68
CA MET A 278 -16.26 -3.73 -10.87
C MET A 278 -16.30 -5.14 -10.27
N ALA A 279 -15.86 -6.15 -11.01
CA ALA A 279 -15.81 -7.53 -10.53
C ALA A 279 -14.83 -7.69 -9.36
N LEU A 280 -13.66 -7.07 -9.44
CA LEU A 280 -12.62 -7.10 -8.40
C LEU A 280 -13.07 -6.45 -7.07
N VAL A 281 -13.97 -5.46 -7.13
CA VAL A 281 -14.56 -4.84 -5.93
C VAL A 281 -15.89 -5.48 -5.50
N GLY A 282 -16.23 -6.66 -6.06
CA GLY A 282 -17.41 -7.45 -5.70
C GLY A 282 -18.73 -6.95 -6.28
N ARG A 283 -18.72 -5.99 -7.21
CA ARG A 283 -19.91 -5.45 -7.87
C ARG A 283 -20.26 -6.24 -9.13
N LEU A 284 -20.56 -7.53 -8.97
CA LEU A 284 -20.76 -8.48 -10.07
C LEU A 284 -21.92 -8.09 -11.01
N ASP A 285 -23.04 -7.60 -10.47
CA ASP A 285 -24.19 -7.19 -11.31
C ASP A 285 -23.83 -6.02 -12.24
N GLN A 286 -23.04 -5.06 -11.75
CA GLN A 286 -22.55 -3.93 -12.54
C GLN A 286 -21.55 -4.41 -13.60
N ALA A 287 -20.66 -5.34 -13.25
CA ALA A 287 -19.74 -5.95 -14.20
C ALA A 287 -20.47 -6.67 -15.34
N ILE A 288 -21.49 -7.48 -15.03
CA ILE A 288 -22.32 -8.18 -16.02
C ILE A 288 -23.05 -7.20 -16.94
N THR A 289 -23.60 -6.12 -16.38
CA THR A 289 -24.28 -5.07 -17.15
C THR A 289 -23.32 -4.39 -18.14
N LEU A 290 -22.11 -4.08 -17.70
CA LEU A 290 -21.07 -3.48 -18.54
C LEU A 290 -20.62 -4.42 -19.66
N LEU A 291 -20.38 -5.71 -19.37
CA LEU A 291 -20.01 -6.71 -20.37
C LEU A 291 -21.14 -6.97 -21.38
N SER A 292 -22.38 -7.00 -20.91
CA SER A 292 -23.54 -7.16 -21.80
C SER A 292 -23.66 -5.98 -22.77
N SER A 293 -23.44 -4.76 -22.25
CA SER A 293 -23.40 -3.53 -23.05
C SER A 293 -22.25 -3.54 -24.06
N ALA A 294 -21.06 -3.99 -23.65
CA ALA A 294 -19.91 -4.16 -24.54
C ALA A 294 -20.22 -5.14 -25.68
N SER A 295 -20.74 -6.32 -25.33
CA SER A 295 -21.07 -7.39 -26.29
C SER A 295 -22.06 -6.92 -27.37
N SER A 296 -23.08 -6.14 -26.98
CA SER A 296 -24.06 -5.57 -27.93
C SER A 296 -23.50 -4.60 -28.98
N GLN A 297 -22.27 -4.09 -28.77
CA GLN A 297 -21.64 -3.10 -29.65
C GLN A 297 -20.66 -3.74 -30.64
N VAL A 298 -20.27 -4.99 -30.39
CA VAL A 298 -19.40 -5.77 -31.29
C VAL A 298 -20.27 -6.28 -32.44
N LYS A 299 -19.98 -5.83 -33.67
CA LYS A 299 -20.62 -6.31 -34.91
C LYS A 299 -19.76 -7.34 -35.61
#